data_AF-A0A930X2A2-F1
#
_entry.id   AF-A0A930X2A2-F1
#
_cell.length_a   1.000
_cell.length_b   1.000
_cell.length_c   1.000
_cell.angle_alpha   90.00
_cell.angle_beta   90.00
_cell.angle_gamma   90.00
#
_symmetry.space_group_name_H-M   'P 1'
#
loop_
_entity.id
_entity.type
_entity.pdbx_description
1 polymer ?
#
loop_
_entity_poly.entity_id
_entity_poly.type
_entity_poly.pdbx_seq_one_letter_code
_entity_poly.pdbx_strand_id
1 'polypeptide(L)'
;MPQNPSDRVVIIPQGSLFQVPCPALKRADGSDLIDHHTLVTALSIQVLGLAQQARDRRLTHRDEVLIVGNPTMPAIWSPQQQTRQPLPTLPGAQQEASAIADLFNT
;
A
#
# COMPACT_ATOMS: atom_id res chain seq x y z
N MET A 1 -16.84 -10.51 12.79
CA MET A 1 -15.58 -10.71 12.06
C MET A 1 -15.45 -12.17 11.67
N PRO A 2 -14.71 -12.52 10.61
CA PRO A 2 -14.44 -13.91 10.26
C PRO A 2 -13.86 -14.68 11.44
N GLN A 3 -14.23 -15.95 11.59
CA GLN A 3 -13.71 -16.79 12.66
C GLN A 3 -12.27 -17.24 12.39
N ASN A 4 -11.92 -17.46 11.12
CA ASN A 4 -10.55 -17.77 10.72
C ASN A 4 -9.76 -16.45 10.54
N PRO A 5 -8.65 -16.25 11.27
CA PRO A 5 -7.83 -15.03 11.14
C PRO A 5 -7.18 -14.86 9.76
N SER A 6 -7.00 -15.96 9.01
CA SER A 6 -6.50 -15.93 7.62
C SER A 6 -7.57 -15.51 6.61
N ASP A 7 -8.85 -15.48 6.99
CA ASP A 7 -9.90 -14.97 6.11
C ASP A 7 -9.76 -13.45 5.97
N ARG A 8 -9.95 -12.98 4.74
CA ARG A 8 -9.75 -11.57 4.41
C ARG A 8 -10.95 -10.74 4.84
N VAL A 9 -10.68 -9.62 5.51
CA VAL A 9 -11.67 -8.56 5.73
C VAL A 9 -11.42 -7.46 4.70
N VAL A 10 -12.39 -7.20 3.83
CA VAL A 10 -12.29 -6.13 2.84
C VAL A 10 -12.90 -4.85 3.39
N ILE A 11 -12.11 -3.78 3.40
CA ILE A 11 -12.50 -2.45 3.84
C ILE A 11 -12.75 -1.60 2.59
N ILE A 12 -13.96 -1.02 2.51
CA ILE A 12 -14.34 -0.10 1.45
C ILE A 12 -14.63 1.26 2.10
N PRO A 13 -13.61 2.14 2.21
CA PRO A 13 -13.78 3.43 2.86
C PRO A 13 -14.70 4.35 2.05
N GLN A 14 -15.46 5.20 2.75
CA GLN A 14 -16.34 6.21 2.16
C GLN A 14 -16.10 7.56 2.84
N GLY A 15 -15.89 8.61 2.04
CA GLY A 15 -15.73 9.97 2.54
C GLY A 15 -14.52 10.13 3.47
N SER A 16 -14.73 10.67 4.68
CA SER A 16 -13.66 10.88 5.66
C SER A 16 -13.00 9.60 6.16
N LEU A 17 -13.62 8.42 5.97
CA LEU A 17 -13.03 7.14 6.37
C LEU A 17 -11.75 6.78 5.60
N PHE A 18 -11.48 7.44 4.46
CA PHE A 18 -10.17 7.33 3.79
C PHE A 18 -9.00 7.81 4.64
N GLN A 19 -9.26 8.64 5.65
CA GLN A 19 -8.25 9.16 6.57
C GLN A 19 -8.08 8.29 7.82
N VAL A 20 -8.96 7.30 8.01
CA VAL A 20 -8.92 6.43 9.19
C VAL A 20 -7.95 5.28 8.91
N PRO A 21 -6.90 5.09 9.74
CA PRO A 21 -6.01 3.94 9.62
C PRO A 21 -6.71 2.70 10.18
N CYS A 22 -7.65 2.13 9.42
CA CYS A 22 -8.41 0.95 9.83
C CYS A 22 -7.53 -0.21 10.37
N PRO A 23 -6.33 -0.47 9.82
CA PRO A 23 -5.43 -1.48 10.38
C PRO A 23 -5.01 -1.24 11.83
N ALA A 24 -4.94 0.03 12.25
CA ALA A 24 -4.58 0.44 13.61
C ALA A 24 -5.82 0.67 14.52
N LEU A 25 -7.01 0.23 14.10
CA LEU A 25 -8.18 0.32 14.97
C LEU A 25 -8.02 -0.64 16.15
N LYS A 26 -8.15 -0.08 17.35
CA LYS A 26 -8.06 -0.83 18.59
C LYS A 26 -9.28 -1.70 18.82
N ARG A 27 -9.05 -2.95 19.18
CA ARG A 27 -10.08 -3.86 19.70
C ARG A 27 -10.39 -3.51 21.16
N ALA A 28 -11.41 -4.14 21.72
CA ALA A 28 -11.79 -3.96 23.13
C ALA A 28 -10.65 -4.32 24.12
N ASP A 29 -9.74 -5.21 23.71
CA ASP A 29 -8.57 -5.61 24.49
C ASP A 29 -7.33 -4.70 24.29
N GLY A 30 -7.43 -3.65 23.45
CA GLY A 30 -6.34 -2.71 23.17
C GLY A 30 -5.33 -3.14 22.09
N SER A 31 -5.49 -4.32 21.48
CA SER A 31 -4.68 -4.76 20.33
C SER A 31 -5.13 -4.14 19.01
N ASP A 32 -4.25 -4.08 18.01
CA ASP A 32 -4.58 -3.53 16.68
C ASP A 32 -5.33 -4.54 15.81
N LEU A 33 -6.21 -4.06 14.93
CA LEU A 33 -6.99 -4.95 14.06
C LEU A 33 -6.11 -5.78 13.11
N ILE A 34 -4.98 -5.23 12.67
CA ILE A 34 -4.01 -5.91 11.79
C ILE A 34 -3.36 -7.13 12.42
N ASP A 35 -3.29 -7.20 13.76
CA ASP A 35 -2.67 -8.33 14.47
C ASP A 35 -3.51 -9.61 14.39
N HIS A 36 -4.81 -9.47 14.10
CA HIS A 36 -5.77 -10.59 14.18
C HIS A 36 -6.42 -10.95 12.85
N HIS A 37 -6.35 -10.07 11.85
CA HIS A 37 -7.06 -10.27 10.58
C HIS A 37 -6.23 -9.82 9.39
N THR A 38 -6.35 -10.57 8.29
CA THR A 38 -5.82 -10.15 6.99
C THR A 38 -6.72 -9.06 6.40
N LEU A 39 -6.25 -7.81 6.43
CA LEU A 39 -7.02 -6.66 5.94
C LEU A 39 -6.67 -6.33 4.49
N VAL A 40 -7.70 -6.04 3.68
CA VAL A 40 -7.54 -5.59 2.29
C VAL A 40 -8.39 -4.36 2.06
N THR A 41 -7.83 -3.30 1.48
CA THR A 41 -8.59 -2.11 1.11
C THR A 41 -8.99 -2.17 -0.36
N ALA A 42 -10.26 -1.89 -0.66
CA ALA A 42 -10.76 -1.70 -2.01
C ALA A 42 -11.43 -0.32 -2.14
N LEU A 43 -11.17 0.37 -3.25
CA LEU A 43 -11.69 1.73 -3.49
C LEU A 43 -13.20 1.74 -3.80
N SER A 44 -13.77 0.62 -4.24
CA SER A 44 -15.20 0.41 -4.43
C SER A 44 -15.54 -1.07 -4.57
N ILE A 45 -16.83 -1.42 -4.48
CA ILE A 45 -17.31 -2.79 -4.71
C ILE A 45 -17.03 -3.24 -6.15
N GLN A 46 -17.17 -2.33 -7.11
CA GLN A 46 -16.92 -2.63 -8.53
C GLN A 46 -15.44 -2.95 -8.78
N VAL A 47 -14.53 -2.16 -8.20
CA VAL A 47 -13.08 -2.40 -8.29
C VAL A 47 -12.69 -3.70 -7.60
N LEU A 48 -13.32 -4.03 -6.46
CA LEU A 48 -13.12 -5.33 -5.80
C LEU A 48 -13.49 -6.50 -6.73
N GLY A 49 -14.66 -6.43 -7.37
CA GLY A 49 -15.12 -7.46 -8.32
C GLY A 49 -14.18 -7.60 -9.52
N LEU A 50 -13.74 -6.47 -10.11
CA LEU A 50 -12.78 -6.48 -11.22
C LEU A 50 -11.42 -7.07 -10.79
N ALA A 51 -10.93 -6.72 -9.60
CA ALA A 51 -9.67 -7.24 -9.08
C ALA A 51 -9.74 -8.75 -8.81
N GLN A 52 -10.88 -9.28 -8.40
CA GLN A 52 -11.12 -10.72 -8.25
C GLN A 52 -11.03 -11.42 -9.60
N GLN A 53 -11.74 -10.92 -10.61
CA GLN A 53 -11.70 -11.47 -11.98
C GLN A 53 -10.29 -11.41 -12.59
N ALA A 54 -9.54 -10.34 -12.34
CA ALA A 54 -8.18 -10.19 -12.84
C ALA A 54 -7.22 -11.20 -12.20
N ARG A 55 -7.39 -11.57 -10.92
CA ARG A 55 -6.57 -12.60 -10.27
C ARG A 55 -6.71 -13.95 -10.96
N ASP A 56 -7.93 -14.34 -11.30
CA ASP A 56 -8.19 -15.62 -11.97
C ASP A 56 -7.50 -15.69 -13.34
N ARG A 57 -7.23 -14.54 -13.97
CA ARG A 57 -6.54 -14.41 -15.26
C ARG A 57 -5.02 -14.29 -15.14
N ARG A 58 -4.46 -13.99 -13.97
CA ARG A 58 -3.05 -13.53 -13.80
C ARG A 58 -2.03 -14.65 -13.56
N LEU A 59 -2.40 -15.91 -13.76
CA LEU A 59 -1.49 -17.05 -13.55
C LEU A 59 -0.34 -17.15 -14.59
N THR A 60 -0.27 -16.25 -15.59
CA THR A 60 0.61 -16.40 -16.76
C THR A 60 1.72 -15.34 -16.94
N HIS A 61 1.77 -14.27 -16.15
CA HIS A 61 2.81 -13.22 -16.26
C HIS A 61 3.53 -13.03 -14.92
N ARG A 62 4.38 -13.97 -14.53
CA ARG A 62 5.20 -13.91 -13.32
C ARG A 62 6.60 -13.32 -13.52
N ASP A 63 6.97 -13.00 -14.76
CA ASP A 63 8.39 -12.92 -15.12
C ASP A 63 8.96 -11.50 -15.27
N GLU A 64 8.15 -10.45 -15.12
CA GLU A 64 8.64 -9.07 -15.22
C GLU A 64 8.35 -8.31 -13.91
N VAL A 65 9.42 -7.98 -13.19
CA VAL A 65 9.38 -7.27 -11.91
C VAL A 65 9.96 -5.88 -12.12
N LEU A 66 9.21 -4.84 -11.76
CA LEU A 66 9.69 -3.46 -11.74
C LEU A 66 9.97 -3.05 -10.30
N ILE A 67 11.21 -2.66 -10.01
CA ILE A 67 11.64 -2.17 -8.70
C ILE A 67 11.95 -0.68 -8.81
N VAL A 68 11.41 0.12 -7.89
CA VAL A 68 11.54 1.58 -7.90
C VAL A 68 12.07 2.05 -6.54
N GLY A 69 13.21 2.74 -6.54
CA GLY A 69 13.78 3.42 -5.39
C GLY A 69 14.30 4.80 -5.77
N ASN A 70 14.21 5.77 -4.85
CA ASN A 70 14.61 7.16 -5.07
C ASN A 70 14.00 7.80 -6.34
N PRO A 71 12.66 7.93 -6.42
CA PRO A 71 12.00 8.56 -7.56
C PRO A 71 12.40 10.05 -7.66
N THR A 72 12.16 10.65 -8.83
CA THR A 72 12.27 12.11 -8.98
C THR A 72 11.36 12.80 -7.96
N MET A 73 11.97 13.51 -7.02
CA MET A 73 11.23 14.05 -5.88
C MET A 73 10.28 15.17 -6.32
N PRO A 74 9.00 15.12 -5.89
CA PRO A 74 8.04 16.16 -6.24
C PRO A 74 8.34 17.46 -5.47
N ALA A 75 7.91 18.57 -6.05
CA ALA A 75 7.92 19.86 -5.36
C ALA A 75 6.62 20.08 -4.56
N ILE A 76 6.75 20.20 -3.24
CA ILE A 76 5.64 20.45 -2.32
C ILE A 76 5.64 21.89 -1.84
N TRP A 77 4.48 22.41 -1.45
CA TRP A 77 4.37 23.77 -0.91
C TRP A 77 5.06 23.86 0.46
N SER A 78 5.99 24.81 0.60
CA SER A 78 6.64 25.16 1.88
C SER A 78 5.96 26.42 2.46
N PRO A 79 5.22 26.32 3.57
CA PRO A 79 4.61 27.49 4.22
C PRO A 79 5.64 28.51 4.70
N GLN A 80 6.84 28.06 5.07
CA GLN A 80 7.92 28.90 5.61
C GLN A 80 8.54 29.80 4.53
N GLN A 81 8.69 29.28 3.31
CA GLN A 81 9.31 30.00 2.18
C GLN A 81 8.27 30.49 1.16
N GLN A 82 6.98 30.27 1.41
CA GLN A 82 5.86 30.62 0.51
C GLN A 82 6.07 30.21 -0.95
N THR A 83 6.74 29.09 -1.18
CA THR A 83 7.12 28.58 -2.51
C THR A 83 7.07 27.06 -2.54
N ARG A 84 6.96 26.47 -3.74
CA ARG A 84 7.12 25.01 -3.90
C ARG A 84 8.61 24.67 -3.87
N GLN A 85 8.98 23.72 -3.01
CA GLN A 85 10.34 23.21 -2.92
C GLN A 85 10.37 21.70 -3.15
N PRO A 86 11.38 21.18 -3.87
CA PRO A 86 11.56 19.75 -4.01
C PRO A 86 11.83 19.12 -2.65
N LEU A 87 11.24 17.95 -2.42
CA LEU A 87 11.60 17.13 -1.28
C LEU A 87 13.06 16.62 -1.41
N PRO A 88 13.76 16.36 -0.29
CA PRO A 88 15.08 15.74 -0.32
C PRO A 88 15.06 14.39 -1.03
N THR A 89 16.13 14.07 -1.76
CA THR A 89 16.28 12.75 -2.39
C THR A 89 16.35 11.65 -1.33
N LEU A 90 16.06 10.41 -1.76
CA LEU A 90 15.97 9.24 -0.88
C LEU A 90 17.07 8.21 -1.22
N PRO A 91 18.36 8.53 -1.01
CA PRO A 91 19.46 7.63 -1.41
C PRO A 91 19.43 6.28 -0.70
N GLY A 92 18.93 6.21 0.55
CA GLY A 92 18.73 4.93 1.24
C GLY A 92 17.71 4.03 0.52
N ALA A 93 16.60 4.60 0.05
CA ALA A 93 15.61 3.86 -0.74
C ALA A 93 16.19 3.39 -2.09
N GLN A 94 17.14 4.12 -2.68
CA GLN A 94 17.87 3.64 -3.86
C GLN A 94 18.71 2.42 -3.54
N GLN A 95 19.47 2.46 -2.43
CA GLN A 95 20.34 1.36 -2.01
C GLN A 95 19.55 0.08 -1.75
N GLU A 96 18.42 0.20 -1.02
CA GLU A 96 17.52 -0.93 -0.77
C GLU A 96 16.92 -1.46 -2.08
N ALA A 97 16.44 -0.58 -2.97
CA ALA A 97 15.89 -0.97 -4.25
C ALA A 97 16.92 -1.71 -5.11
N SER A 98 18.16 -1.22 -5.21
CA SER A 98 19.24 -1.90 -5.94
C SER A 98 19.57 -3.27 -5.35
N ALA A 99 19.65 -3.39 -4.03
CA ALA A 99 19.91 -4.68 -3.38
C ALA A 99 18.81 -5.73 -3.65
N ILE A 100 17.55 -5.30 -3.76
CA ILE A 100 16.46 -6.19 -4.17
C ILE A 100 16.49 -6.45 -5.67
N ALA A 101 16.89 -5.47 -6.50
CA ALA A 101 17.01 -5.64 -7.95
C ALA A 101 18.03 -6.73 -8.32
N ASP A 102 19.13 -6.80 -7.57
CA ASP A 102 20.12 -7.88 -7.69
C ASP A 102 19.50 -9.28 -7.45
N LEU A 103 18.53 -9.42 -6.55
CA LEU A 103 17.82 -10.69 -6.30
C LEU A 103 16.97 -11.14 -7.50
N PHE A 104 16.47 -10.18 -8.29
CA PHE A 104 15.58 -10.44 -9.43
C PHE A 104 16.29 -10.29 -10.79
N ASN A 105 17.57 -9.91 -10.81
CA ASN A 105 18.35 -9.60 -12.02
C ASN A 105 17.67 -8.55 -12.92
N THR A 106 17.15 -7.47 -12.30
CA THR A 106 16.53 -6.32 -12.99
C THR A 106 17.19 -4.99 -12.65
#